data_AF-A0A285L7W9-F1
#
_entry.id   AF-A0A285L7W9-F1
#
_cell.length_a   1.000
_cell.length_b   1.000
_cell.length_c   1.000
_cell.angle_alpha   90.00
_cell.angle_beta   90.00
_cell.angle_gamma   90.00
#
_symmetry.space_group_name_H-M   'P 1'
#
loop_
_entity.id
_entity.type
_entity.pdbx_description
1 polymer ?
#
loop_
_entity_poly.entity_id
_entity_poly.type
_entity_poly.pdbx_seq_one_letter_code
_entity_poly.pdbx_strand_id
1 'polypeptide(L)'
;TVVTGRVERGIVKVGEEVEIVGIKETAKTTCTGVEMFRKLLDEGRAGENVGVLLRGIKREEIERGQVLAKPGSIKPHTKFESEVYILSKDEGGRHTPFFKGYRPQFYFRTTDVTGTIELPEGVEMVMPGDNIKMVVTLIHPIAMDDGLRFAIREGGRTVGAGVVAKVLG
;
A
#
# COMPACT_ATOMS: atom_id res chain seq x y z
N THR A 1 -5.22 -18.80 11.06
CA THR A 1 -5.58 -18.37 9.69
C THR A 1 -4.35 -18.40 8.81
N VAL A 2 -4.49 -18.70 7.52
CA VAL A 2 -3.38 -18.64 6.54
C VAL A 2 -3.53 -17.39 5.69
N VAL A 3 -2.49 -16.57 5.62
CA VAL A 3 -2.41 -15.43 4.69
C VAL A 3 -1.39 -15.74 3.61
N THR A 4 -1.63 -15.27 2.39
CA THR A 4 -0.75 -15.55 1.25
C THR A 4 -0.21 -14.26 0.65
N GLY A 5 1.03 -14.31 0.17
CA GLY A 5 1.65 -13.16 -0.47
C GLY A 5 3.10 -13.45 -0.87
N ARG A 6 3.68 -12.50 -1.62
CA ARG A 6 5.12 -12.48 -1.87
C ARG A 6 5.81 -11.79 -0.71
N VAL A 7 6.87 -12.40 -0.15
CA VAL A 7 7.73 -11.72 0.82
C VAL A 7 8.45 -10.57 0.09
N GLU A 8 8.12 -9.33 0.41
CA GLU A 8 8.67 -8.15 -0.26
C GLU A 8 10.15 -7.92 0.13
N ARG A 9 10.46 -8.04 1.43
CA ARG A 9 11.81 -7.89 1.98
C ARG A 9 11.99 -8.74 3.24
N GLY A 10 13.23 -9.10 3.54
CA GLY A 10 13.58 -9.84 4.76
C GLY A 10 13.24 -11.34 4.71
N ILE A 11 13.09 -11.93 5.89
CA ILE A 11 12.82 -13.35 6.13
C ILE A 11 11.78 -13.45 7.25
N VAL A 12 10.83 -14.37 7.15
CA VAL A 12 9.91 -14.75 8.22
C VAL A 12 10.17 -16.20 8.61
N LYS A 13 10.35 -16.48 9.89
CA LYS A 13 10.59 -17.84 10.40
C LYS A 13 9.44 -18.32 11.27
N VAL A 14 9.25 -19.64 11.29
CA VAL A 14 8.30 -20.26 12.22
C VAL A 14 8.73 -19.95 13.65
N GLY A 15 7.78 -19.45 14.46
CA GLY A 15 7.98 -19.03 15.84
C GLY A 15 8.19 -17.53 16.02
N GLU A 16 8.41 -16.75 14.96
CA GLU A 16 8.61 -15.30 15.07
C GLU A 16 7.30 -14.53 15.32
N GLU A 17 7.39 -13.46 16.11
CA GLU A 17 6.31 -12.48 16.25
C GLU A 17 6.26 -11.60 15.01
N VAL A 18 5.05 -11.32 14.53
CA VAL A 18 4.76 -10.45 13.39
C VAL A 18 3.62 -9.50 13.73
N GLU A 19 3.62 -8.32 13.10
CA GLU A 19 2.52 -7.37 13.14
C GLU A 19 1.73 -7.41 11.83
N ILE A 20 0.40 -7.31 11.95
CA ILE A 20 -0.53 -7.09 10.85
C ILE A 20 -0.82 -5.59 10.82
N VAL A 21 -0.27 -4.89 9.82
CA VAL A 21 -0.24 -3.42 9.78
C VAL A 21 -1.08 -2.89 8.63
N GLY A 22 -1.88 -1.85 8.90
CA GLY A 22 -2.70 -1.12 7.92
C GLY A 22 -4.19 -1.44 8.01
N ILE A 23 -4.99 -0.52 7.47
CA ILE A 23 -6.47 -0.46 7.36
C ILE A 23 -7.21 -0.46 8.71
N LYS A 24 -6.89 -1.44 9.56
CA LYS A 24 -7.38 -1.59 10.94
C LYS A 24 -6.26 -1.26 11.95
N GLU A 25 -6.62 -1.32 13.23
CA GLU A 25 -5.65 -1.27 14.32
C GLU A 25 -4.60 -2.37 14.16
N THR A 26 -3.34 -2.03 14.45
CA THR A 26 -2.22 -2.97 14.31
C THR A 26 -2.35 -4.10 15.33
N ALA A 27 -2.39 -5.33 14.83
CA ALA A 27 -2.49 -6.53 15.66
C ALA A 27 -1.17 -7.29 15.66
N LYS A 28 -0.79 -7.84 16.82
CA LYS A 28 0.36 -8.74 16.96
C LYS A 28 -0.08 -10.18 16.94
N THR A 29 0.74 -11.03 16.32
CA THR A 29 0.53 -12.48 16.29
C THR A 29 1.87 -13.20 16.11
N THR A 30 1.84 -14.53 16.16
CA THR A 30 3.00 -15.38 15.96
C THR A 30 2.84 -16.17 14.66
N CYS A 31 3.90 -16.21 13.84
CA CYS A 31 4.00 -17.14 12.73
C CYS A 31 4.13 -18.57 13.28
N THR A 32 3.16 -19.43 13.01
CA THR A 32 3.18 -20.84 13.44
C THR A 32 3.53 -21.82 12.33
N GLY A 33 3.79 -21.31 11.13
CA GLY A 33 4.11 -22.12 9.97
C GLY A 33 4.33 -21.25 8.74
N VAL A 34 5.22 -21.69 7.86
CA VAL A 34 5.39 -21.15 6.52
C VAL A 34 5.15 -22.29 5.53
N GLU A 35 4.36 -22.05 4.51
CA GLU A 35 4.07 -23.04 3.47
C GLU A 35 4.31 -22.47 2.06
N MET A 36 4.78 -23.34 1.15
CA MET A 36 4.92 -23.03 -0.26
C MET A 36 4.50 -24.26 -1.07
N PHE A 37 3.53 -24.12 -1.98
CA PHE A 37 3.02 -25.23 -2.80
C PHE A 37 2.68 -26.51 -2.02
N ARG A 38 1.98 -26.36 -0.88
CA ARG A 38 1.60 -27.46 0.05
C ARG A 38 2.78 -28.16 0.74
N LYS A 39 3.98 -27.59 0.71
CA LYS A 39 5.14 -28.03 1.49
C LYS A 39 5.36 -27.08 2.66
N LEU A 40 5.63 -27.63 3.83
CA LEU A 40 6.05 -26.85 4.99
C LEU A 40 7.52 -26.45 4.84
N LEU A 41 7.83 -25.21 5.19
CA LEU A 41 9.17 -24.62 5.20
C LEU A 41 9.47 -24.11 6.60
N ASP A 42 10.77 -24.06 6.95
CA ASP A 42 11.22 -23.48 8.21
C ASP A 42 11.16 -21.93 8.19
N GLU A 43 11.29 -21.35 7.00
CA GLU A 43 11.27 -19.90 6.77
C GLU A 43 10.79 -19.55 5.36
N GLY A 44 10.32 -18.32 5.19
CA GLY A 44 10.01 -17.71 3.89
C GLY A 44 10.91 -16.50 3.64
N ARG A 45 11.47 -16.40 2.43
CA ARG A 45 12.48 -15.40 2.06
C ARG A 45 11.96 -14.43 1.01
N ALA A 46 12.56 -13.24 0.97
CA ALA A 46 12.27 -12.21 -0.03
C ALA A 46 12.22 -12.78 -1.46
N GLY A 47 11.13 -12.46 -2.18
CA GLY A 47 10.85 -12.94 -3.53
C GLY A 47 9.97 -14.20 -3.61
N GLU A 48 9.89 -14.98 -2.53
CA GLU A 48 9.07 -16.20 -2.47
C GLU A 48 7.58 -15.89 -2.26
N ASN A 49 6.73 -16.64 -2.94
CA ASN A 49 5.28 -16.63 -2.71
C ASN A 49 4.95 -17.70 -1.67
N VAL A 50 4.58 -17.28 -0.47
CA VAL A 50 4.36 -18.19 0.66
C VAL A 50 2.97 -17.99 1.28
N GLY A 51 2.47 -19.03 1.93
CA GLY A 51 1.43 -18.96 2.93
C GLY A 51 2.05 -18.85 4.32
N VAL A 52 1.57 -17.93 5.15
CA VAL A 52 2.00 -17.75 6.54
C VAL A 52 0.83 -18.09 7.46
N LEU A 53 1.04 -19.07 8.34
CA LEU A 53 0.07 -19.48 9.34
C LEU A 53 0.18 -18.55 10.55
N LEU A 54 -0.92 -17.91 10.93
CA LEU A 54 -0.99 -16.96 12.04
C LEU A 54 -1.78 -17.54 13.21
N ARG A 55 -1.21 -17.41 14.42
CA ARG A 55 -1.81 -17.86 15.67
C ARG A 55 -2.96 -16.96 16.11
N GLY A 56 -4.11 -17.57 16.41
CA GLY A 56 -5.20 -16.88 17.09
C GLY A 56 -5.94 -15.81 16.29
N ILE A 57 -5.52 -15.53 15.05
CA ILE A 57 -6.20 -14.57 14.17
C ILE A 57 -7.28 -15.28 13.37
N LYS A 58 -8.49 -14.71 13.34
CA LYS A 58 -9.63 -15.15 12.53
C LYS A 58 -9.59 -14.53 11.14
N ARG A 59 -10.35 -15.08 10.20
CA ARG A 59 -10.33 -14.64 8.80
C ARG A 59 -10.87 -13.22 8.63
N GLU A 60 -11.90 -12.88 9.39
CA GLU A 60 -12.58 -11.58 9.40
C GLU A 60 -11.74 -10.44 10.01
N GLU A 61 -10.71 -10.79 10.79
CA GLU A 61 -9.78 -9.81 11.39
C GLU A 61 -8.74 -9.33 10.39
N ILE A 62 -8.54 -10.05 9.29
CA ILE A 62 -7.56 -9.73 8.25
C ILE A 62 -8.28 -9.28 6.98
N GLU A 63 -7.70 -8.33 6.27
CA GLU A 63 -8.17 -7.93 4.95
C GLU A 63 -7.03 -7.63 3.97
N ARG A 64 -7.37 -7.64 2.68
CA ARG A 64 -6.41 -7.36 1.61
C ARG A 64 -5.98 -5.90 1.67
N GLY A 65 -4.67 -5.66 1.59
CA GLY A 65 -4.07 -4.33 1.73
C GLY A 65 -3.31 -4.13 3.03
N GLN A 66 -3.54 -4.99 4.02
CA GLN A 66 -2.66 -5.09 5.19
C GLN A 66 -1.35 -5.78 4.79
N VAL A 67 -0.30 -5.54 5.59
CA VAL A 67 1.00 -6.19 5.44
C VAL A 67 1.37 -6.96 6.70
N LEU A 68 2.10 -8.07 6.53
CA LEU A 68 2.85 -8.67 7.63
C LEU A 68 4.22 -8.01 7.70
N ALA A 69 4.60 -7.57 8.90
CA ALA A 69 5.89 -6.92 9.14
C ALA A 69 6.53 -7.40 10.43
N LYS A 70 7.85 -7.24 10.53
CA LYS A 70 8.55 -7.37 11.81
C LYS A 70 7.99 -6.32 12.79
N PRO A 71 7.73 -6.64 14.06
CA PRO A 71 7.14 -5.70 14.99
C PRO A 71 7.91 -4.38 15.07
N GLY A 72 7.18 -3.27 14.97
CA GLY A 72 7.71 -1.91 15.01
C GLY A 72 8.52 -1.46 13.78
N SER A 73 8.62 -2.29 12.73
CA SER A 73 9.45 -1.98 11.56
C SER A 73 8.79 -1.10 10.49
N ILE A 74 7.46 -1.00 10.50
CA ILE A 74 6.69 -0.12 9.62
C ILE A 74 5.43 0.32 10.35
N LYS A 75 4.99 1.56 10.13
CA LYS A 75 3.79 2.11 10.76
C LYS A 75 2.73 2.45 9.70
N PRO A 76 1.45 2.44 10.07
CA PRO A 76 0.39 2.82 9.16
C PRO A 76 0.19 4.34 9.21
N HIS A 77 0.01 4.96 8.04
CA HIS A 77 -0.14 6.40 7.87
C HIS A 77 -1.31 6.74 6.95
N THR A 78 -1.85 7.93 7.12
CA THR A 78 -2.95 8.46 6.31
C THR A 78 -2.55 9.64 5.45
N LYS A 79 -1.59 10.45 5.90
CA LYS A 79 -1.17 11.68 5.25
C LYS A 79 0.30 11.61 4.84
N PHE A 80 0.58 11.97 3.59
CA PHE A 80 1.94 11.98 3.04
C PHE A 80 2.09 13.01 1.92
N GLU A 81 3.31 13.50 1.73
CA GLU A 81 3.75 14.25 0.55
C GLU A 81 4.23 13.26 -0.53
N SER A 82 3.95 13.56 -1.79
CA SER A 82 4.32 12.70 -2.91
C SER A 82 4.72 13.49 -4.15
N GLU A 83 5.53 12.85 -4.99
CA GLU A 83 5.77 13.25 -6.37
C GLU A 83 5.00 12.30 -7.29
N VAL A 84 4.22 12.86 -8.20
CA VAL A 84 3.27 12.13 -9.02
C VAL A 84 3.39 12.54 -10.47
N TYR A 85 3.42 11.54 -11.35
CA TYR A 85 3.23 11.67 -12.78
C TYR A 85 1.78 11.30 -13.15
N ILE A 86 1.09 12.19 -13.86
CA ILE A 86 -0.25 11.92 -14.39
C ILE A 86 -0.10 11.43 -15.82
N LEU A 87 -0.63 10.24 -16.11
CA LEU A 87 -0.53 9.65 -17.45
C LEU A 87 -1.18 10.58 -18.46
N SER A 88 -0.50 10.77 -19.59
CA SER A 88 -1.04 11.47 -20.75
C SER A 88 -2.22 10.72 -21.36
N LYS A 89 -2.96 11.40 -22.23
CA LYS A 89 -4.04 10.77 -23.01
C LYS A 89 -3.53 9.60 -23.85
N ASP A 90 -2.33 9.71 -24.43
CA ASP A 90 -1.76 8.70 -25.32
C ASP A 90 -1.29 7.45 -24.56
N GLU A 91 -0.96 7.60 -23.28
CA GLU A 91 -0.68 6.48 -22.36
C GLU A 91 -1.97 5.85 -21.78
N GLY A 92 -3.15 6.28 -22.24
CA GLY A 92 -4.44 5.79 -21.77
C GLY A 92 -4.89 6.39 -20.44
N GLY A 93 -4.31 7.53 -20.04
CA GLY A 93 -4.68 8.29 -18.84
C GLY A 93 -5.97 9.09 -19.01
N ARG A 94 -6.06 10.20 -18.28
CA ARG A 94 -7.22 11.11 -18.36
C ARG A 94 -7.21 11.87 -19.68
N HIS A 95 -8.41 12.20 -20.17
CA HIS A 95 -8.59 13.08 -21.33
C HIS A 95 -8.66 14.56 -20.95
N THR A 96 -9.04 14.85 -19.70
CA THR A 96 -9.28 16.21 -19.19
C THR A 96 -8.51 16.42 -17.89
N PRO A 97 -8.17 17.66 -17.55
CA PRO A 97 -7.52 17.97 -16.28
C PRO A 97 -8.40 17.56 -15.08
N PHE A 98 -7.78 17.50 -13.91
CA PHE A 98 -8.50 17.47 -12.64
C PHE A 98 -8.16 18.71 -11.81
N PHE A 99 -9.05 19.02 -10.86
CA PHE A 99 -8.99 20.22 -10.03
C PHE A 99 -8.89 19.84 -8.55
N LYS A 100 -8.76 20.84 -7.69
CA LYS A 100 -8.93 20.67 -6.24
C LYS A 100 -10.26 19.97 -5.92
N GLY A 101 -10.25 19.08 -4.95
CA GLY A 101 -11.41 18.25 -4.59
C GLY A 101 -11.52 16.93 -5.36
N TYR A 102 -10.56 16.63 -6.25
CA TYR A 102 -10.43 15.31 -6.86
C TYR A 102 -10.16 14.23 -5.80
N ARG A 103 -10.90 13.10 -5.91
CA ARG A 103 -10.87 12.00 -4.92
C ARG A 103 -10.69 10.62 -5.59
N PRO A 104 -9.49 10.32 -6.09
CA PRO A 104 -9.22 9.04 -6.72
C PRO A 104 -8.99 7.91 -5.72
N GLN A 105 -8.80 6.72 -6.26
CA GLN A 105 -8.26 5.58 -5.52
C GLN A 105 -6.73 5.55 -5.66
N PHE A 106 -6.04 5.34 -4.55
CA PHE A 106 -4.60 5.14 -4.49
C PHE A 106 -4.33 3.65 -4.30
N TYR A 107 -3.67 3.03 -5.27
CA TYR A 107 -3.33 1.62 -5.24
C TYR A 107 -1.99 1.42 -4.56
N PHE A 108 -2.04 0.89 -3.34
CA PHE A 108 -0.86 0.52 -2.56
C PHE A 108 -0.75 -1.00 -2.50
N ARG A 109 0.32 -1.54 -3.09
CA ARG A 109 0.65 -2.96 -3.17
C ARG A 109 -0.47 -3.83 -3.74
N THR A 110 -1.49 -4.11 -2.93
CA THR A 110 -2.56 -5.05 -3.23
C THR A 110 -3.96 -4.46 -3.14
N THR A 111 -4.13 -3.21 -2.69
CA THR A 111 -5.45 -2.61 -2.44
C THR A 111 -5.58 -1.18 -2.94
N ASP A 112 -6.81 -0.80 -3.28
CA ASP A 112 -7.22 0.56 -3.61
C ASP A 112 -7.76 1.26 -2.36
N VAL A 113 -7.21 2.42 -2.00
CA VAL A 113 -7.72 3.25 -0.91
C VAL A 113 -8.06 4.64 -1.44
N THR A 114 -9.29 5.08 -1.24
CA THR A 114 -9.71 6.43 -1.63
C THR A 114 -8.93 7.49 -0.83
N GLY A 115 -8.53 8.56 -1.48
CA GLY A 115 -7.91 9.70 -0.81
C GLY A 115 -8.37 11.04 -1.38
N THR A 116 -8.05 12.10 -0.65
CA THR A 116 -8.17 13.49 -1.12
C THR A 116 -6.79 14.04 -1.43
N ILE A 117 -6.70 14.93 -2.41
CA ILE A 117 -5.45 15.60 -2.77
C ILE A 117 -5.48 17.08 -2.40
N GLU A 118 -4.34 17.57 -1.93
CA GLU A 118 -4.02 18.99 -1.77
C GLU A 118 -2.95 19.35 -2.81
N LEU A 119 -3.30 20.24 -3.74
CA LEU A 119 -2.38 20.74 -4.76
C LEU A 119 -1.49 21.87 -4.19
N PRO A 120 -0.30 22.11 -4.75
CA PRO A 120 0.56 23.22 -4.35
C PRO A 120 -0.15 24.57 -4.49
N GLU A 121 0.33 25.56 -3.73
CA GLU A 121 -0.16 26.92 -3.83
C GLU A 121 -0.02 27.46 -5.27
N GLY A 122 -1.04 28.17 -5.75
CA GLY A 122 -1.10 28.66 -7.13
C GLY A 122 -1.49 27.62 -8.20
N VAL A 123 -1.56 26.32 -7.85
CA VAL A 123 -1.98 25.27 -8.80
C VAL A 123 -3.48 25.00 -8.66
N GLU A 124 -4.25 25.35 -9.68
CA GLU A 124 -5.70 25.14 -9.71
C GLU A 124 -6.11 23.85 -10.39
N MET A 125 -5.35 23.42 -11.40
CA MET A 125 -5.62 22.22 -12.19
C MET A 125 -4.32 21.51 -12.56
N VAL A 126 -4.43 20.21 -12.82
CA VAL A 126 -3.33 19.36 -13.28
C VAL A 126 -3.73 18.70 -14.59
N MET A 127 -2.86 18.83 -15.61
CA MET A 127 -3.09 18.31 -16.95
C MET A 127 -2.60 16.86 -17.07
N PRO A 128 -3.22 16.05 -17.96
CA PRO A 128 -2.63 14.77 -18.36
C PRO A 128 -1.22 14.97 -18.93
N GLY A 129 -0.24 14.22 -18.42
CA GLY A 129 1.18 14.35 -18.77
C GLY A 129 2.01 15.18 -17.78
N ASP A 130 1.39 15.83 -16.79
CA ASP A 130 2.11 16.63 -15.81
C ASP A 130 2.83 15.80 -14.75
N ASN A 131 3.93 16.36 -14.24
CA ASN A 131 4.57 15.92 -13.00
C ASN A 131 4.30 16.97 -11.92
N ILE A 132 3.77 16.57 -10.78
CA ILE A 132 3.37 17.49 -9.72
C ILE A 132 3.64 16.93 -8.33
N LYS A 133 3.99 17.82 -7.41
CA LYS A 133 3.99 17.50 -5.98
C LYS A 133 2.58 17.62 -5.43
N MET A 134 2.14 16.67 -4.61
CA MET A 134 0.85 16.77 -3.94
C MET A 134 0.90 16.12 -2.56
N VAL A 135 0.09 16.66 -1.66
CA VAL A 135 -0.17 16.03 -0.35
C VAL A 135 -1.45 15.22 -0.46
N VAL A 136 -1.38 13.97 -0.04
CA VAL A 136 -2.50 13.02 -0.09
C VAL A 136 -2.95 12.73 1.32
N THR A 137 -4.28 12.65 1.53
CA THR A 137 -4.88 12.13 2.76
C THR A 137 -5.81 10.96 2.42
N LEU A 138 -5.49 9.76 2.92
CA LEU A 138 -6.22 8.52 2.71
C LEU A 138 -7.36 8.36 3.73
N ILE A 139 -8.46 7.71 3.32
CA ILE A 139 -9.59 7.42 4.22
C ILE A 139 -9.29 6.31 5.22
N HIS A 140 -8.31 5.44 4.92
CA HIS A 140 -7.84 4.36 5.77
C HIS A 140 -6.32 4.38 5.85
N PRO A 141 -5.74 4.05 7.01
CA PRO A 141 -4.31 4.12 7.20
C PRO A 141 -3.62 2.97 6.45
N ILE A 142 -2.48 3.23 5.80
CA ILE A 142 -1.72 2.24 5.03
C ILE A 142 -0.29 2.16 5.55
N ALA A 143 0.23 0.94 5.66
CA ALA A 143 1.63 0.72 6.02
C ALA A 143 2.56 1.27 4.93
N MET A 144 3.26 2.35 5.22
CA MET A 144 4.12 3.03 4.27
C MET A 144 5.37 3.62 4.92
N ASP A 145 6.44 3.69 4.12
CA ASP A 145 7.69 4.41 4.39
C ASP A 145 7.96 5.34 3.19
N ASP A 146 8.86 6.29 3.36
CA ASP A 146 9.37 7.12 2.27
C ASP A 146 9.95 6.25 1.14
N GLY A 147 9.66 6.64 -0.11
CA GLY A 147 10.04 5.90 -1.31
C GLY A 147 9.04 4.83 -1.75
N LEU A 148 7.96 4.57 -1.00
CA LEU A 148 6.92 3.62 -1.42
C LEU A 148 6.23 4.12 -2.70
N ARG A 149 6.18 3.27 -3.72
CA ARG A 149 5.48 3.56 -4.98
C ARG A 149 4.01 3.20 -4.89
N PHE A 150 3.18 3.97 -5.58
CA PHE A 150 1.75 3.74 -5.70
C PHE A 150 1.25 4.13 -7.10
N ALA A 151 0.06 3.64 -7.46
CA ALA A 151 -0.65 4.10 -8.65
C ALA A 151 -1.89 4.90 -8.25
N ILE A 152 -2.29 5.87 -9.07
CA ILE A 152 -3.55 6.58 -8.94
C ILE A 152 -4.52 5.96 -9.94
N ARG A 153 -5.72 5.60 -9.48
CA ARG A 153 -6.73 4.88 -10.26
C ARG A 153 -8.10 5.52 -10.20
N GLU A 154 -8.81 5.43 -11.32
CA GLU A 154 -10.22 5.79 -11.47
C GLU A 154 -10.97 4.62 -12.09
N GLY A 155 -12.01 4.12 -11.41
CA GLY A 155 -12.81 2.98 -11.92
C GLY A 155 -11.95 1.75 -12.24
N GLY A 156 -10.86 1.53 -11.50
CA GLY A 156 -9.91 0.45 -11.72
C GLY A 156 -8.87 0.68 -12.83
N ARG A 157 -8.90 1.82 -13.54
CA ARG A 157 -7.88 2.18 -14.55
C ARG A 157 -6.80 3.06 -13.95
N THR A 158 -5.54 2.79 -14.25
CA THR A 158 -4.42 3.63 -13.84
C THR A 158 -4.43 4.94 -14.63
N VAL A 159 -4.39 6.06 -13.92
CA VAL A 159 -4.35 7.42 -14.48
C VAL A 159 -3.13 8.21 -14.02
N GLY A 160 -2.35 7.68 -13.08
CA GLY A 160 -1.10 8.28 -12.63
C GLY A 160 -0.25 7.29 -11.84
N ALA A 161 1.01 7.65 -11.65
CA ALA A 161 1.98 6.90 -10.86
C ALA A 161 2.68 7.86 -9.91
N GLY A 162 2.90 7.43 -8.66
CA GLY A 162 3.51 8.28 -7.65
C GLY A 162 4.48 7.54 -6.76
N VAL A 163 5.26 8.34 -6.03
CA VAL A 163 6.15 7.89 -4.96
C VAL A 163 5.91 8.73 -3.72
N VAL A 164 5.82 8.08 -2.57
CA VAL A 164 5.77 8.75 -1.27
C VAL A 164 7.11 9.45 -1.07
N ALA A 165 7.09 10.79 -1.06
CA ALA A 165 8.28 11.59 -0.84
C ALA A 165 8.57 11.74 0.66
N LYS A 166 7.52 11.94 1.46
CA LYS A 166 7.62 12.10 2.91
C LYS A 166 6.32 11.74 3.63
N VAL A 167 6.39 10.87 4.62
CA VAL A 167 5.26 10.57 5.52
C VAL A 167 5.00 11.75 6.48
N LEU A 168 3.72 12.10 6.68
CA LEU A 168 3.30 13.24 7.51
C LEU A 168 2.43 12.84 8.72
N GLY A 169 1.72 11.71 8.67
CA GLY A 169 0.83 11.28 9.76
C GLY A 169 -0.01 10.07 9.42
#